data_AF-A0A8H7KVG2-F1
#
_entry.id   AF-A0A8H7KVG2-F1
#
_cell.length_a   1.000
_cell.length_b   1.000
_cell.length_c   1.000
_cell.angle_alpha   90.00
_cell.angle_beta   90.00
_cell.angle_gamma   90.00
#
_symmetry.space_group_name_H-M   'P 1'
#
loop_
_entity.id
_entity.type
_entity.pdbx_description
1 polymer ?
#
loop_
_entity_poly.entity_id
_entity_poly.type
_entity_poly.pdbx_seq_one_letter_code
_entity_poly.pdbx_strand_id
1 'polypeptide(L)'
;MPYKNIAVIGAGTIGNPIAKALLAEGANVIVVARAESTSAKDLPSEIKVISVTLTDVPALATSFKEHKIEVVVSTVAHSALPHQHFLADAAKQAGVKLFLPSEYGFSTIGVSEGELGLKSKFGEYLEEIGLPFARVFNGAFITFIPWLLDVSSGKAKILGQGDHKATFTHPDDISGFIAYVVTHLSPSELENKFFRIEGEHASLLEIAGYYKDLPVEHVDAFGGADGPFKTLLQQLINSGKGSVAYSAAAGKELTGADAAGASNALWKGHHWKGIKEGLGI
;
A
#
# COMPACT_ATOMS: atom_id res chain seq x y z
N MET A 1 -6.60 19.77 -14.06
CA MET A 1 -7.75 19.45 -13.20
C MET A 1 -7.48 18.11 -12.55
N PRO A 2 -7.85 17.93 -11.27
CA PRO A 2 -7.71 16.65 -10.60
C PRO A 2 -8.62 15.59 -11.23
N TYR A 3 -8.29 14.31 -11.02
CA TYR A 3 -9.02 13.20 -11.60
C TYR A 3 -10.34 12.94 -10.87
N LYS A 4 -11.35 12.45 -11.61
CA LYS A 4 -12.70 12.22 -11.07
C LYS A 4 -13.18 10.79 -11.24
N ASN A 5 -12.84 10.10 -12.33
CA ASN A 5 -13.33 8.75 -12.60
C ASN A 5 -12.24 7.73 -12.29
N ILE A 6 -12.45 6.92 -11.26
CA ILE A 6 -11.38 6.10 -10.67
C ILE A 6 -11.86 4.65 -10.54
N ALA A 7 -11.05 3.72 -11.03
CA ALA A 7 -11.26 2.30 -10.84
C ALA A 7 -10.34 1.78 -9.73
N VAL A 8 -10.89 1.14 -8.71
CA VAL A 8 -10.12 0.41 -7.70
C VAL A 8 -10.17 -1.07 -8.02
N ILE A 9 -9.01 -1.70 -8.22
CA ILE A 9 -8.91 -3.13 -8.52
C ILE A 9 -8.68 -3.89 -7.21
N GLY A 10 -9.63 -4.73 -6.83
CA GLY A 10 -9.66 -5.43 -5.55
C GLY A 10 -10.40 -4.67 -4.46
N ALA A 11 -11.24 -5.38 -3.70
CA ALA A 11 -12.02 -4.84 -2.58
C ALA A 11 -11.53 -5.37 -1.23
N GLY A 12 -10.23 -5.62 -1.09
CA GLY A 12 -9.63 -6.22 0.10
C GLY A 12 -9.36 -5.22 1.23
N THR A 13 -8.43 -5.56 2.12
CA THR A 13 -8.03 -4.78 3.30
C THR A 13 -7.72 -3.31 3.01
N ILE A 14 -7.10 -3.02 1.86
CA ILE A 14 -6.74 -1.65 1.46
C ILE A 14 -7.68 -1.09 0.37
N GLY A 15 -8.13 -1.93 -0.57
CA GLY A 15 -9.00 -1.49 -1.66
C GLY A 15 -10.36 -0.95 -1.20
N ASN A 16 -10.99 -1.57 -0.19
CA ASN A 16 -12.28 -1.10 0.32
C ASN A 16 -12.16 0.27 1.00
N PRO A 17 -11.21 0.50 1.95
CA PRO A 17 -10.95 1.84 2.49
C PRO A 17 -10.61 2.90 1.43
N ILE A 18 -9.79 2.57 0.42
CA ILE A 18 -9.46 3.51 -0.66
C ILE A 18 -10.72 3.90 -1.44
N ALA A 19 -11.55 2.93 -1.82
CA ALA A 19 -12.77 3.20 -2.57
C ALA A 19 -13.73 4.13 -1.79
N LYS A 20 -13.86 3.90 -0.48
CA LYS A 20 -14.65 4.76 0.42
C LYS A 20 -14.08 6.17 0.55
N ALA A 21 -12.77 6.30 0.74
CA ALA A 21 -12.11 7.59 0.84
C ALA A 21 -12.24 8.40 -0.46
N LEU A 22 -12.06 7.76 -1.62
CA LEU A 22 -12.26 8.38 -2.94
C LEU A 22 -13.69 8.88 -3.14
N LEU A 23 -14.68 8.08 -2.76
CA LEU A 23 -16.08 8.51 -2.81
C LEU A 23 -16.33 9.72 -1.90
N ALA A 24 -15.74 9.73 -0.70
CA ALA A 24 -15.88 10.84 0.24
C ALA A 24 -15.27 12.16 -0.29
N GLU A 25 -14.21 12.07 -1.10
CA GLU A 25 -13.62 13.21 -1.84
C GLU A 25 -14.43 13.61 -3.10
N GLY A 26 -15.58 12.97 -3.34
CA GLY A 26 -16.47 13.29 -4.45
C GLY A 26 -16.05 12.69 -5.80
N ALA A 27 -15.17 11.68 -5.81
CA ALA A 27 -14.84 10.95 -7.02
C ALA A 27 -15.94 9.96 -7.43
N ASN A 28 -16.04 9.70 -8.73
CA ASN A 28 -16.83 8.60 -9.28
C ASN A 28 -16.00 7.32 -9.21
N VAL A 29 -16.39 6.40 -8.33
CA VAL A 29 -15.62 5.19 -8.07
C VAL A 29 -16.32 3.95 -8.63
N ILE A 30 -15.57 3.14 -9.38
CA ILE A 30 -15.93 1.75 -9.62
C ILE A 30 -14.95 0.84 -8.90
N VAL A 31 -15.42 -0.33 -8.46
CA VAL A 31 -14.57 -1.38 -7.91
C VAL A 31 -14.63 -2.59 -8.82
N VAL A 32 -13.48 -3.04 -9.30
CA VAL A 32 -13.36 -4.31 -10.03
C VAL A 32 -12.99 -5.40 -9.04
N ALA A 33 -13.89 -6.35 -8.85
CA ALA A 33 -13.73 -7.47 -7.92
C ALA A 33 -14.20 -8.78 -8.57
N ARG A 34 -13.77 -9.92 -8.04
CA ARG A 34 -14.27 -11.23 -8.50
C ARG A 34 -15.74 -11.40 -8.10
N ALA A 35 -16.53 -12.11 -8.91
CA ALA A 35 -17.96 -12.31 -8.68
C ALA A 35 -18.28 -12.88 -7.28
N GLU A 36 -17.43 -13.77 -6.78
CA GLU A 36 -17.53 -14.42 -5.48
C GLU A 36 -16.98 -13.60 -4.31
N SER A 37 -16.48 -12.38 -4.56
CA SER A 37 -15.86 -11.55 -3.53
C SER A 37 -16.88 -11.11 -2.47
N THR A 38 -16.71 -11.58 -1.25
CA THR A 38 -17.51 -11.13 -0.10
C THR A 38 -17.10 -9.76 0.41
N SER A 39 -15.84 -9.35 0.20
CA SER A 39 -15.28 -8.10 0.72
C SER A 39 -15.79 -6.85 -0.01
N ALA A 40 -16.44 -7.02 -1.17
CA ALA A 40 -17.12 -5.95 -1.89
C ALA A 40 -18.53 -5.65 -1.36
N LYS A 41 -19.09 -6.48 -0.46
CA LYS A 41 -20.45 -6.32 0.06
C LYS A 41 -20.63 -5.09 0.96
N ASP A 42 -19.55 -4.65 1.61
CA ASP A 42 -19.57 -3.54 2.57
C ASP A 42 -19.24 -2.17 1.92
N LEU A 43 -19.27 -2.10 0.59
CA LEU A 43 -19.09 -0.86 -0.14
C LEU A 43 -20.41 -0.06 -0.18
N PRO A 44 -20.35 1.29 -0.09
CA PRO A 44 -21.52 2.13 -0.30
C PRO A 44 -22.21 1.83 -1.63
N SER A 45 -23.53 1.97 -1.67
CA SER A 45 -24.36 1.69 -2.87
C SER A 45 -23.99 2.53 -4.10
N GLU A 46 -23.35 3.67 -3.86
CA GLU A 46 -22.86 4.63 -4.84
C GLU A 46 -21.63 4.10 -5.59
N ILE A 47 -20.91 3.13 -5.01
CA ILE A 47 -19.76 2.48 -5.64
C ILE A 47 -20.24 1.29 -6.44
N LYS A 48 -20.17 1.39 -7.77
CA LYS A 48 -20.50 0.27 -8.65
C LYS A 48 -19.42 -0.80 -8.56
N VAL A 49 -19.81 -2.02 -8.21
CA VAL A 49 -18.95 -3.19 -8.29
C VAL A 49 -19.13 -3.87 -9.64
N ILE A 50 -18.03 -4.13 -10.34
CA ILE A 50 -18.00 -4.78 -11.64
C ILE A 50 -17.17 -6.06 -11.52
N SER A 51 -17.69 -7.15 -12.06
CA SER A 51 -16.98 -8.42 -12.13
C SER A 51 -16.33 -8.59 -13.50
N VAL A 52 -15.00 -8.47 -13.54
CA VAL A 52 -14.19 -8.73 -14.75
C VAL A 52 -12.99 -9.59 -14.35
N THR A 53 -12.66 -10.58 -15.16
CA THR A 53 -11.44 -11.39 -14.99
C THR A 53 -10.22 -10.50 -15.19
N LEU A 54 -9.32 -10.46 -14.20
CA LEU A 54 -8.19 -9.51 -14.19
C LEU A 54 -7.16 -9.74 -15.32
N THR A 55 -7.18 -10.92 -15.95
CA THR A 55 -6.31 -11.27 -17.09
C THR A 55 -6.98 -11.06 -18.45
N ASP A 56 -8.26 -10.66 -18.49
CA ASP A 56 -8.98 -10.38 -19.73
C ASP A 56 -8.79 -8.90 -20.12
N VAL A 57 -7.67 -8.63 -20.81
CA VAL A 57 -7.26 -7.28 -21.21
C VAL A 57 -8.34 -6.57 -22.05
N PRO A 58 -8.92 -7.19 -23.10
CA PRO A 58 -9.97 -6.54 -23.89
C PRO A 58 -11.23 -6.19 -23.08
N ALA A 59 -11.70 -7.09 -22.21
CA ALA A 59 -12.89 -6.83 -21.39
C ALA A 59 -12.65 -5.71 -20.37
N LEU A 60 -11.49 -5.72 -19.70
CA LEU A 60 -11.09 -4.64 -18.79
C LEU A 60 -10.96 -3.30 -19.51
N ALA A 61 -10.29 -3.27 -20.66
CA ALA A 61 -10.14 -2.04 -21.44
C ALA A 61 -11.50 -1.47 -21.89
N THR A 62 -12.43 -2.35 -22.27
CA THR A 62 -13.80 -1.96 -22.62
C THR A 62 -14.53 -1.37 -21.41
N SER A 63 -14.49 -2.05 -20.27
CA SER A 63 -15.08 -1.56 -19.02
C SER A 63 -14.49 -0.20 -18.60
N PHE A 64 -13.17 -0.02 -18.70
CA PHE A 64 -12.51 1.25 -18.37
C PHE A 64 -12.95 2.39 -19.30
N LYS A 65 -13.13 2.11 -20.61
CA LYS A 65 -13.65 3.10 -21.58
C LYS A 65 -15.10 3.48 -21.29
N GLU A 66 -15.97 2.50 -21.08
CA GLU A 66 -17.40 2.70 -20.78
C GLU A 66 -17.58 3.58 -19.54
N HIS A 67 -16.77 3.35 -18.52
CA HIS A 67 -16.77 4.10 -17.27
C HIS A 67 -15.89 5.36 -17.28
N LYS A 68 -15.28 5.69 -18.43
CA LYS A 68 -14.43 6.87 -18.63
C LYS A 68 -13.32 6.99 -17.57
N ILE A 69 -12.72 5.86 -17.20
CA ILE A 69 -11.73 5.78 -16.13
C ILE A 69 -10.48 6.58 -16.49
N GLU A 70 -10.11 7.49 -15.60
CA GLU A 70 -8.93 8.34 -15.70
C GLU A 70 -7.77 7.77 -14.88
N VAL A 71 -8.08 7.11 -13.76
CA VAL A 71 -7.09 6.54 -12.84
C VAL A 71 -7.46 5.12 -12.49
N VAL A 72 -6.47 4.22 -12.52
CA VAL A 72 -6.60 2.86 -11.99
C VAL A 72 -5.76 2.74 -10.73
N VAL A 73 -6.37 2.34 -9.62
CA VAL A 73 -5.72 2.05 -8.34
C VAL A 73 -5.76 0.55 -8.11
N SER A 74 -4.65 -0.13 -8.37
CA SER A 74 -4.50 -1.56 -8.14
C SER A 74 -4.22 -1.83 -6.66
N THR A 75 -5.01 -2.71 -6.04
CA THR A 75 -4.83 -3.20 -4.66
C THR A 75 -4.81 -4.72 -4.60
N VAL A 76 -4.42 -5.35 -5.70
CA VAL A 76 -4.38 -6.81 -5.82
C VAL A 76 -3.43 -7.42 -4.79
N ALA A 77 -3.85 -8.55 -4.22
CA ALA A 77 -3.07 -9.29 -3.22
C ALA A 77 -1.86 -10.00 -3.85
N HIS A 78 -1.02 -10.56 -2.99
CA HIS A 78 0.23 -11.24 -3.34
C HIS A 78 0.10 -12.21 -4.54
N SER A 79 -0.91 -13.08 -4.53
CA SER A 79 -1.12 -14.10 -5.58
C SER A 79 -1.41 -13.54 -6.98
N ALA A 80 -1.77 -12.26 -7.08
CA ALA A 80 -2.08 -11.58 -8.34
C ALA A 80 -0.99 -10.57 -8.76
N LEU A 81 0.07 -10.39 -7.96
CA LEU A 81 1.19 -9.50 -8.32
C LEU A 81 1.82 -9.85 -9.67
N PRO A 82 2.07 -11.14 -10.03
CA PRO A 82 2.62 -11.49 -11.35
C PRO A 82 1.73 -11.08 -12.53
N HIS A 83 0.43 -10.84 -12.30
CA HIS A 83 -0.57 -10.58 -13.33
C HIS A 83 -0.93 -9.09 -13.45
N GLN A 84 -0.29 -8.18 -12.71
CA GLN A 84 -0.62 -6.75 -12.78
C GLN A 84 -0.37 -6.13 -14.16
N HIS A 85 0.53 -6.70 -14.97
CA HIS A 85 0.79 -6.23 -16.33
C HIS A 85 -0.47 -6.23 -17.20
N PHE A 86 -1.35 -7.22 -17.08
CA PHE A 86 -2.64 -7.23 -17.79
C PHE A 86 -3.54 -6.03 -17.43
N LEU A 87 -3.50 -5.58 -16.17
CA LEU A 87 -4.26 -4.40 -15.73
C LEU A 87 -3.70 -3.12 -16.36
N ALA A 88 -2.36 -3.02 -16.43
CA ALA A 88 -1.68 -1.90 -17.03
C ALA A 88 -1.88 -1.85 -18.55
N ASP A 89 -1.81 -2.99 -19.25
CA ASP A 89 -2.14 -3.10 -20.67
C ASP A 89 -3.58 -2.65 -20.94
N ALA A 90 -4.54 -3.11 -20.13
CA ALA A 90 -5.94 -2.71 -20.26
C ALA A 90 -6.12 -1.20 -20.02
N ALA A 91 -5.47 -0.65 -18.99
CA ALA A 91 -5.48 0.76 -18.67
C ALA A 91 -4.90 1.60 -19.84
N LYS A 92 -3.76 1.17 -20.39
CA LYS A 92 -3.14 1.81 -21.56
C LYS A 92 -4.06 1.76 -22.78
N GLN A 93 -4.63 0.61 -23.09
CA GLN A 93 -5.57 0.43 -24.20
C GLN A 93 -6.86 1.26 -24.03
N ALA A 94 -7.27 1.51 -22.79
CA ALA A 94 -8.40 2.36 -22.43
C ALA A 94 -8.09 3.87 -22.47
N GLY A 95 -6.82 4.24 -22.51
CA GLY A 95 -6.39 5.64 -22.47
C GLY A 95 -6.45 6.26 -21.07
N VAL A 96 -6.36 5.43 -20.02
CA VAL A 96 -6.19 5.82 -18.62
C VAL A 96 -4.98 6.76 -18.48
N LYS A 97 -5.08 7.74 -17.60
CA LYS A 97 -4.10 8.82 -17.44
C LYS A 97 -3.09 8.57 -16.34
N LEU A 98 -3.46 7.81 -15.32
CA LEU A 98 -2.58 7.48 -14.20
C LEU A 98 -2.84 6.06 -13.68
N PHE A 99 -1.79 5.34 -13.33
CA PHE A 99 -1.86 4.03 -12.69
C PHE A 99 -1.18 4.04 -11.32
N LEU A 100 -1.88 3.64 -10.26
CA LEU A 100 -1.30 3.38 -8.95
C LEU A 100 -1.18 1.86 -8.78
N PRO A 101 0.03 1.28 -8.79
CA PRO A 101 0.24 -0.15 -8.67
C PRO A 101 0.03 -0.65 -7.24
N SER A 102 -0.12 -1.97 -7.08
CA SER A 102 -0.18 -2.61 -5.76
C SER A 102 1.20 -2.58 -5.09
N GLU A 103 1.46 -1.51 -4.33
CA GLU A 103 2.72 -1.25 -3.61
C GLU A 103 2.53 -1.32 -2.10
N TYR A 104 1.66 -0.46 -1.55
CA TYR A 104 1.24 -0.27 -0.16
C TYR A 104 2.03 -1.05 0.92
N GLY A 105 3.30 -0.70 1.06
CA GLY A 105 4.26 -1.40 1.92
C GLY A 105 5.59 -0.66 2.01
N PHE A 106 6.65 -1.43 2.27
CA PHE A 106 8.03 -0.92 2.25
C PHE A 106 8.46 -0.50 0.84
N SER A 107 9.50 0.33 0.76
CA SER A 107 10.08 0.74 -0.53
C SER A 107 10.58 -0.48 -1.30
N THR A 108 10.15 -0.59 -2.55
CA THR A 108 10.57 -1.65 -3.47
C THR A 108 11.53 -1.13 -4.55
N ILE A 109 11.89 0.16 -4.51
CA ILE A 109 12.77 0.78 -5.51
C ILE A 109 14.16 0.13 -5.48
N GLY A 110 14.58 -0.40 -6.62
CA GLY A 110 15.90 -1.02 -6.79
C GLY A 110 16.01 -2.40 -6.17
N VAL A 111 14.91 -2.99 -5.69
CA VAL A 111 14.89 -4.37 -5.21
C VAL A 111 14.74 -5.29 -6.42
N SER A 112 15.62 -6.30 -6.54
CA SER A 112 15.65 -7.20 -7.71
C SER A 112 15.07 -8.59 -7.44
N GLU A 113 14.93 -8.98 -6.17
CA GLU A 113 14.62 -10.34 -5.75
C GLU A 113 13.27 -10.44 -5.01
N GLY A 114 12.71 -11.64 -5.03
CA GLY A 114 11.46 -11.96 -4.33
C GLY A 114 10.26 -11.13 -4.78
N GLU A 115 9.25 -11.08 -3.92
CA GLU A 115 7.97 -10.41 -4.21
C GLU A 115 8.13 -8.90 -4.35
N LEU A 116 9.03 -8.30 -3.56
CA LEU A 116 9.36 -6.88 -3.66
C LEU A 116 10.04 -6.57 -5.00
N GLY A 117 10.85 -7.50 -5.53
CA GLY A 117 11.42 -7.39 -6.86
C GLY A 117 10.38 -7.45 -7.98
N LEU A 118 9.30 -8.22 -7.83
CA LEU A 118 8.19 -8.21 -8.78
C LEU A 118 7.51 -6.83 -8.84
N LYS A 119 7.36 -6.16 -7.68
CA LYS A 119 6.82 -4.80 -7.61
C LYS A 119 7.75 -3.77 -8.26
N SER A 120 9.06 -3.86 -8.02
CA SER A 120 10.04 -2.98 -8.69
C SER A 120 9.95 -3.10 -10.21
N LYS A 121 9.99 -4.33 -10.73
CA LYS A 121 9.89 -4.62 -12.17
C LYS A 121 8.58 -4.15 -12.78
N PHE A 122 7.48 -4.20 -12.01
CA PHE A 122 6.22 -3.68 -12.50
C PHE A 122 6.22 -2.15 -12.64
N GLY A 123 6.92 -1.44 -11.75
CA GLY A 123 7.18 0.00 -11.92
C GLY A 123 7.96 0.30 -13.21
N GLU A 124 9.03 -0.46 -13.46
CA GLU A 124 9.82 -0.35 -14.71
C GLU A 124 8.98 -0.63 -15.96
N TYR A 125 8.08 -1.61 -15.88
CA TYR A 125 7.17 -1.93 -16.97
C TYR A 125 6.16 -0.80 -17.26
N LEU A 126 5.64 -0.11 -16.23
CA LEU A 126 4.77 1.06 -16.43
C LEU A 126 5.50 2.18 -17.20
N GLU A 127 6.79 2.40 -16.91
CA GLU A 127 7.65 3.31 -17.66
C GLU A 127 7.82 2.85 -19.12
N GLU A 128 8.12 1.57 -19.34
CA GLU A 128 8.35 0.97 -20.66
C GLU A 128 7.15 1.15 -21.59
N ILE A 129 5.93 0.91 -21.10
CA ILE A 129 4.71 1.08 -21.91
C ILE A 129 4.25 2.54 -22.00
N GLY A 130 4.95 3.47 -21.33
CA GLY A 130 4.61 4.88 -21.26
C GLY A 130 3.24 5.14 -20.65
N LEU A 131 2.86 4.39 -19.60
CA LEU A 131 1.65 4.62 -18.82
C LEU A 131 2.06 5.41 -17.57
N PRO A 132 1.64 6.68 -17.41
CA PRO A 132 2.04 7.45 -16.25
C PRO A 132 1.54 6.78 -14.97
N PHE A 133 2.38 6.80 -13.93
CA PHE A 133 2.08 6.11 -12.68
C PHE A 133 2.45 6.94 -11.45
N ALA A 134 1.92 6.54 -10.31
CA ALA A 134 2.35 7.02 -9.00
C ALA A 134 2.48 5.84 -8.05
N ARG A 135 3.58 5.74 -7.30
CA ARG A 135 3.82 4.66 -6.33
C ARG A 135 3.74 5.21 -4.91
N VAL A 136 3.02 4.51 -4.03
CA VAL A 136 2.84 4.92 -2.63
C VAL A 136 3.47 3.86 -1.72
N PHE A 137 4.45 4.29 -0.92
CA PHE A 137 5.11 3.50 0.11
C PHE A 137 4.70 4.02 1.48
N ASN A 138 4.24 3.11 2.34
CA ASN A 138 3.68 3.45 3.66
C ASN A 138 4.23 2.57 4.79
N GLY A 139 5.15 1.66 4.50
CA GLY A 139 5.72 0.73 5.47
C GLY A 139 4.71 -0.32 5.94
N ALA A 140 4.82 -0.76 7.19
CA ALA A 140 3.91 -1.73 7.77
C ALA A 140 2.58 -1.07 8.20
N PHE A 141 1.47 -1.81 8.10
CA PHE A 141 0.19 -1.32 8.59
C PHE A 141 0.18 -1.35 10.13
N ILE A 142 -0.22 -0.25 10.75
CA ILE A 142 -0.33 -0.18 12.21
C ILE A 142 -1.24 -1.30 12.74
N THR A 143 -2.36 -1.56 12.08
CA THR A 143 -3.32 -2.61 12.46
C THR A 143 -2.76 -4.04 12.37
N PHE A 144 -1.63 -4.26 11.70
CA PHE A 144 -0.97 -5.57 11.60
C PHE A 144 0.03 -5.80 12.73
N ILE A 145 0.38 -4.77 13.53
CA ILE A 145 1.35 -4.88 14.63
C ILE A 145 0.99 -5.99 15.63
N PRO A 146 -0.27 -6.15 16.10
CA PRO A 146 -0.64 -7.23 17.02
C PRO A 146 -0.29 -8.62 16.48
N TRP A 147 -0.56 -8.85 15.19
CA TRP A 147 -0.20 -10.10 14.52
C TRP A 147 1.32 -10.20 14.35
N LEU A 148 1.99 -9.13 13.92
CA LEU A 148 3.44 -9.11 13.68
C LEU A 148 4.24 -9.43 14.94
N LEU A 149 3.80 -8.96 16.11
CA LEU A 149 4.41 -9.22 17.43
C LEU A 149 3.83 -10.46 18.13
N ASP A 150 2.85 -11.15 17.54
CA ASP A 150 2.19 -12.31 18.14
C ASP A 150 1.61 -12.05 19.54
N VAL A 151 1.03 -10.85 19.74
CA VAL A 151 0.55 -10.39 21.06
C VAL A 151 -0.53 -11.29 21.64
N SER A 152 -1.27 -12.02 20.79
CA SER A 152 -2.28 -13.00 21.20
C SER A 152 -1.70 -14.18 21.98
N SER A 153 -0.38 -14.41 21.90
CA SER A 153 0.33 -15.40 22.72
C SER A 153 0.53 -14.96 24.18
N GLY A 154 0.11 -13.74 24.54
CA GLY A 154 0.34 -13.13 25.85
C GLY A 154 1.75 -12.56 26.01
N LYS A 155 2.47 -12.37 24.90
CA LYS A 155 3.83 -11.85 24.84
C LYS A 155 4.05 -11.04 23.56
N ALA A 156 4.98 -10.09 23.57
CA ALA A 156 5.46 -9.45 22.36
C ALA A 156 6.70 -10.20 21.86
N LYS A 157 6.54 -10.99 20.79
CA LYS A 157 7.63 -11.75 20.19
C LYS A 157 8.42 -10.90 19.20
N ILE A 158 9.72 -10.85 19.41
CA ILE A 158 10.67 -10.06 18.62
C ILE A 158 11.75 -10.98 18.09
N LEU A 159 11.99 -10.93 16.79
CA LEU A 159 13.13 -11.59 16.17
C LEU A 159 14.40 -10.76 16.44
N GLY A 160 15.49 -11.40 16.84
CA GLY A 160 16.73 -10.67 17.14
C GLY A 160 16.53 -9.58 18.21
N GLN A 161 17.23 -8.45 18.10
CA GLN A 161 17.13 -7.36 19.09
C GLN A 161 15.88 -6.48 18.91
N GLY A 162 15.39 -6.31 17.68
CA GLY A 162 14.20 -5.49 17.39
C GLY A 162 14.40 -3.98 17.57
N ASP A 163 15.65 -3.50 17.54
CA ASP A 163 16.05 -2.12 17.84
C ASP A 163 16.16 -1.22 16.60
N HIS A 164 16.10 -1.78 15.39
CA HIS A 164 16.01 -1.02 14.15
C HIS A 164 14.60 -0.46 13.94
N LYS A 165 14.52 0.81 13.55
CA LYS A 165 13.25 1.49 13.27
C LYS A 165 12.73 1.16 11.88
N ALA A 166 11.41 1.21 11.75
CA ALA A 166 10.68 1.05 10.50
C ALA A 166 9.51 2.04 10.45
N THR A 167 8.98 2.22 9.24
CA THR A 167 7.80 3.05 9.00
C THR A 167 6.54 2.24 9.29
N PHE A 168 5.64 2.82 10.09
CA PHE A 168 4.29 2.30 10.32
C PHE A 168 3.26 3.37 9.97
N THR A 169 2.22 2.97 9.24
CA THR A 169 1.14 3.90 8.84
C THR A 169 -0.22 3.24 9.04
N HIS A 170 -1.20 4.01 9.53
CA HIS A 170 -2.55 3.50 9.72
C HIS A 170 -3.27 3.34 8.37
N PRO A 171 -4.07 2.28 8.15
CA PRO A 171 -4.83 2.11 6.90
C PRO A 171 -5.69 3.31 6.49
N ASP A 172 -6.30 4.00 7.45
CA ASP A 172 -7.07 5.23 7.18
C ASP A 172 -6.22 6.37 6.61
N ASP A 173 -4.98 6.53 7.08
CA ASP A 173 -4.06 7.54 6.56
C ASP A 173 -3.60 7.15 5.15
N ILE A 174 -3.38 5.86 4.91
CA ILE A 174 -3.02 5.34 3.58
C ILE A 174 -4.15 5.61 2.58
N SER A 175 -5.38 5.23 2.92
CA SER A 175 -6.53 5.39 2.03
C SER A 175 -6.89 6.86 1.82
N GLY A 176 -6.89 7.65 2.89
CA GLY A 176 -7.14 9.08 2.85
C GLY A 176 -6.11 9.83 2.03
N PHE A 177 -4.82 9.53 2.22
CA PHE A 177 -3.74 10.16 1.45
C PHE A 177 -3.85 9.85 -0.04
N ILE A 178 -4.09 8.58 -0.41
CA ILE A 178 -4.29 8.19 -1.82
C ILE A 178 -5.48 8.93 -2.41
N ALA A 179 -6.60 8.99 -1.69
CA ALA A 179 -7.78 9.70 -2.15
C ALA A 179 -7.50 11.19 -2.34
N TYR A 180 -6.86 11.82 -1.36
CA TYR A 180 -6.48 13.23 -1.41
C TYR A 180 -5.57 13.52 -2.61
N VAL A 181 -4.45 12.81 -2.77
CA VAL A 181 -3.50 13.15 -3.85
C VAL A 181 -4.11 12.98 -5.24
N VAL A 182 -4.90 11.93 -5.46
CA VAL A 182 -5.55 11.67 -6.76
C VAL A 182 -6.61 12.72 -7.09
N THR A 183 -7.30 13.27 -6.09
CA THR A 183 -8.42 14.19 -6.25
C THR A 183 -8.07 15.67 -6.07
N HIS A 184 -6.86 15.98 -5.59
CA HIS A 184 -6.43 17.36 -5.32
C HIS A 184 -5.18 17.80 -6.08
N LEU A 185 -4.23 16.89 -6.34
CA LEU A 185 -3.00 17.25 -7.06
C LEU A 185 -3.23 17.32 -8.57
N SER A 186 -2.41 18.12 -9.24
CA SER A 186 -2.39 18.15 -10.71
C SER A 186 -1.72 16.88 -11.28
N PRO A 187 -2.02 16.50 -12.54
CA PRO A 187 -1.33 15.39 -13.20
C PRO A 187 0.20 15.47 -13.10
N SER A 188 0.81 16.63 -13.34
CA SER A 188 2.27 16.82 -13.23
C SER A 188 2.84 16.60 -11.81
N GLU A 189 2.01 16.73 -10.79
CA GLU A 189 2.38 16.44 -9.39
C GLU A 189 2.21 14.97 -9.03
N LEU A 190 1.60 14.15 -9.89
CA LEU A 190 1.36 12.72 -9.69
C LEU A 190 2.22 11.84 -10.62
N GLU A 191 2.39 12.27 -11.87
CA GLU A 191 3.08 11.49 -12.90
C GLU A 191 4.53 11.17 -12.52
N ASN A 192 4.82 9.86 -12.50
CA ASN A 192 6.10 9.24 -12.17
C ASN A 192 6.64 9.67 -10.80
N LYS A 193 5.73 9.86 -9.83
CA LYS A 193 6.08 10.20 -8.44
C LYS A 193 6.10 8.99 -7.53
N PHE A 194 6.97 9.09 -6.52
CA PHE A 194 7.10 8.15 -5.42
C PHE A 194 6.70 8.86 -4.14
N PHE A 195 5.54 8.51 -3.59
CA PHE A 195 5.06 9.04 -2.33
C PHE A 195 5.52 8.15 -1.19
N ARG A 196 6.10 8.77 -0.16
CA ARG A 196 6.60 8.13 1.06
C ARG A 196 5.88 8.74 2.24
N ILE A 197 4.94 7.98 2.80
CA ILE A 197 4.12 8.42 3.92
C ILE A 197 4.47 7.63 5.18
N GLU A 198 4.28 8.26 6.33
CA GLU A 198 4.62 7.68 7.63
C GLU A 198 3.68 8.20 8.71
N GLY A 199 3.08 7.30 9.49
CA GLY A 199 2.37 7.65 10.73
C GLY A 199 3.35 7.77 11.89
N GLU A 200 4.17 6.73 12.09
CA GLU A 200 5.19 6.69 13.14
C GLU A 200 6.44 5.91 12.67
N HIS A 201 7.61 6.38 13.12
CA HIS A 201 8.90 5.74 12.90
C HIS A 201 9.40 5.11 14.19
N ALA A 202 9.23 3.79 14.33
CA ALA A 202 9.50 3.09 15.59
C ALA A 202 10.15 1.72 15.37
N SER A 203 10.87 1.23 16.37
CA SER A 203 11.41 -0.13 16.41
C SER A 203 10.39 -1.11 17.01
N LEU A 204 10.53 -2.41 16.72
CA LEU A 204 9.64 -3.42 17.31
C LEU A 204 9.75 -3.46 18.84
N LEU A 205 10.94 -3.16 19.37
CA LEU A 205 11.18 -3.06 20.81
C LEU A 205 10.49 -1.83 21.42
N GLU A 206 10.54 -0.67 20.77
CA GLU A 206 9.79 0.53 21.20
C GLU A 206 8.27 0.24 21.22
N ILE A 207 7.76 -0.41 20.16
CA ILE A 207 6.35 -0.76 20.02
C ILE A 207 5.90 -1.76 21.08
N ALA A 208 6.71 -2.77 21.41
CA ALA A 208 6.40 -3.70 22.48
C ALA A 208 6.18 -2.97 23.81
N GLY A 209 6.97 -1.92 24.07
CA GLY A 209 6.81 -1.05 25.24
C GLY A 209 5.51 -0.22 25.26
N TYR A 210 4.73 -0.19 24.19
CA TYR A 210 3.42 0.47 24.17
C TYR A 210 2.32 -0.39 24.78
N TYR A 211 2.50 -1.70 24.83
CA TYR A 211 1.57 -2.62 25.47
C TYR A 211 1.85 -2.67 26.97
N LYS A 212 0.83 -2.36 27.78
CA LYS A 212 0.92 -2.50 29.24
C LYS A 212 1.03 -3.98 29.61
N ASP A 213 1.97 -4.30 30.49
CA ASP A 213 2.14 -5.62 31.09
C ASP A 213 2.38 -6.78 30.10
N LEU A 214 2.87 -6.49 28.89
CA LEU A 214 3.18 -7.49 27.87
C LEU A 214 4.69 -7.77 27.84
N PRO A 215 5.16 -8.94 28.33
CA PRO A 215 6.58 -9.25 28.34
C PRO A 215 7.12 -9.48 26.93
N VAL A 216 8.35 -9.05 26.69
CA VAL A 216 9.08 -9.31 25.43
C VAL A 216 9.69 -10.71 25.46
N GLU A 217 9.51 -11.46 24.38
CA GLU A 217 10.19 -12.72 24.13
C GLU A 217 10.99 -12.62 22.84
N HIS A 218 12.30 -12.81 22.93
CA HIS A 218 13.15 -12.87 21.75
C HIS A 218 13.09 -14.28 21.14
N VAL A 219 12.88 -14.36 19.82
CA VAL A 219 12.74 -15.61 19.07
C VAL A 219 13.67 -15.63 17.86
N ASP A 220 14.10 -16.82 17.44
CA ASP A 220 14.90 -16.97 16.21
C ASP A 220 14.03 -17.07 14.95
N ALA A 221 12.81 -17.59 15.10
CA ALA A 221 11.81 -17.69 14.05
C ALA A 221 10.40 -17.83 14.64
N PHE A 222 9.39 -17.52 13.82
CA PHE A 222 7.98 -17.75 14.17
C PHE A 222 7.51 -19.10 13.63
N GLY A 223 6.74 -19.82 14.46
CA GLY A 223 6.05 -21.06 14.06
C GLY A 223 4.66 -20.82 13.45
N GLY A 224 4.02 -21.90 12.99
CA GLY A 224 2.68 -21.87 12.40
C GLY A 224 2.65 -21.52 10.91
N ALA A 225 1.45 -21.51 10.32
CA ALA A 225 1.27 -21.29 8.87
C ALA A 225 1.82 -19.93 8.40
N ASP A 226 1.64 -18.88 9.22
CA ASP A 226 2.10 -17.53 8.93
C ASP A 226 3.54 -17.26 9.40
N GLY A 227 4.15 -18.21 10.11
CA GLY A 227 5.45 -18.06 10.76
C GLY A 227 6.58 -17.62 9.81
N PRO A 228 6.75 -18.26 8.63
CA PRO A 228 7.74 -17.84 7.65
C PRO A 228 7.56 -16.40 7.17
N PHE A 229 6.33 -15.96 6.93
CA PHE A 229 6.06 -14.60 6.46
C PHE A 229 6.30 -13.56 7.56
N LYS A 230 5.87 -13.84 8.79
CA LYS A 230 6.15 -12.99 9.96
C LYS A 230 7.66 -12.87 10.22
N THR A 231 8.39 -13.98 10.11
CA THR A 231 9.85 -14.03 10.22
C THR A 231 10.52 -13.15 9.14
N LEU A 232 10.09 -13.27 7.88
CA LEU A 232 10.60 -12.46 6.78
C LEU A 232 10.39 -10.95 7.00
N LEU A 233 9.20 -10.56 7.47
CA LEU A 233 8.89 -9.14 7.74
C LEU A 233 9.76 -8.58 8.86
N GLN A 234 9.91 -9.30 9.98
CA GLN A 234 10.76 -8.84 11.07
C GLN A 234 12.25 -8.84 10.67
N GLN A 235 12.71 -9.81 9.88
CA GLN A 235 14.08 -9.79 9.32
C GLN A 235 14.32 -8.56 8.45
N LEU A 236 13.37 -8.18 7.61
CA LEU A 236 13.46 -6.97 6.79
C LEU A 236 13.57 -5.71 7.66
N ILE A 237 12.71 -5.58 8.67
CA ILE A 237 12.74 -4.46 9.63
C ILE A 237 14.09 -4.40 10.35
N ASN A 238 14.51 -5.52 10.94
CA ASN A 238 15.76 -5.63 11.70
C ASN A 238 17.01 -5.43 10.87
N SER A 239 16.93 -5.60 9.55
CA SER A 239 18.04 -5.30 8.63
C SER A 239 18.19 -3.81 8.31
N GLY A 240 17.35 -2.94 8.90
CA GLY A 240 17.30 -1.51 8.61
C GLY A 240 16.59 -1.16 7.29
N LYS A 241 15.90 -2.13 6.68
CA LYS A 241 15.21 -1.98 5.38
C LYS A 241 13.70 -1.75 5.52
N GLY A 242 13.21 -1.62 6.75
CA GLY A 242 11.80 -1.39 7.06
C GLY A 242 11.33 0.08 6.92
N SER A 243 12.23 1.01 6.58
CA SER A 243 11.87 2.40 6.29
C SER A 243 11.39 2.56 4.85
N VAL A 244 10.34 3.36 4.63
CA VAL A 244 9.93 3.75 3.26
C VAL A 244 10.96 4.63 2.55
N ALA A 245 11.91 5.19 3.29
CA ALA A 245 13.04 5.92 2.73
C ALA A 245 14.20 5.00 2.32
N TYR A 246 14.20 3.73 2.71
CA TYR A 246 15.29 2.83 2.33
C TYR A 246 15.34 2.66 0.80
N SER A 247 16.53 2.88 0.24
CA SER A 247 16.81 2.65 -1.17
C SER A 247 17.78 1.49 -1.30
N ALA A 248 17.35 0.40 -1.94
CA ALA A 248 18.22 -0.74 -2.21
C ALA A 248 19.40 -0.36 -3.11
N ALA A 249 19.18 0.56 -4.05
CA ALA A 249 20.24 1.08 -4.93
C ALA A 249 21.29 1.92 -4.16
N ALA A 250 20.87 2.70 -3.17
CA ALA A 250 21.79 3.53 -2.38
C ALA A 250 22.38 2.80 -1.16
N GLY A 251 21.79 1.67 -0.76
CA GLY A 251 22.16 0.92 0.45
C GLY A 251 21.90 1.68 1.76
N LYS A 252 21.05 2.71 1.72
CA LYS A 252 20.75 3.59 2.87
C LYS A 252 19.39 4.26 2.73
N GLU A 253 18.93 4.89 3.81
CA GLU A 253 17.77 5.76 3.78
C GLU A 253 18.05 7.06 3.02
N LEU A 254 17.06 7.46 2.23
CA LEU A 254 17.04 8.73 1.51
C LEU A 254 16.67 9.87 2.47
N THR A 255 17.01 11.10 2.08
CA THR A 255 16.80 12.30 2.90
C THR A 255 16.16 13.41 2.08
N GLY A 256 15.79 14.53 2.72
CA GLY A 256 15.17 15.67 2.04
C GLY A 256 13.80 15.31 1.47
N ALA A 257 13.57 15.59 0.18
CA ALA A 257 12.29 15.33 -0.48
C ALA A 257 11.91 13.83 -0.58
N ASP A 258 12.89 12.94 -0.42
CA ASP A 258 12.71 11.49 -0.45
C ASP A 258 12.79 10.84 0.95
N ALA A 259 12.85 11.64 2.02
CA ALA A 259 12.85 11.13 3.39
C ALA A 259 11.54 10.39 3.74
N ALA A 260 11.57 9.61 4.82
CA ALA A 260 10.37 8.97 5.35
C ALA A 260 9.39 10.05 5.79
N GLY A 261 8.11 9.86 5.46
CA GLY A 261 7.06 10.85 5.72
C GLY A 261 7.18 12.16 4.94
N ALA A 262 8.14 12.32 4.01
CA ALA A 262 8.29 13.57 3.25
C ALA A 262 7.02 13.93 2.46
N SER A 263 6.24 12.94 2.04
CA SER A 263 4.98 13.15 1.32
C SER A 263 3.83 13.58 2.23
N ASN A 264 3.94 13.43 3.56
CA ASN A 264 2.90 13.86 4.50
C ASN A 264 2.58 15.36 4.35
N ALA A 265 3.59 16.18 3.99
CA ALA A 265 3.46 17.61 3.81
C ALA A 265 2.51 18.03 2.67
N LEU A 266 2.16 17.12 1.76
CA LEU A 266 1.19 17.36 0.68
C LEU A 266 -0.24 17.46 1.22
N TRP A 267 -0.58 16.68 2.25
CA TRP A 267 -1.88 16.68 2.90
C TRP A 267 -1.87 17.59 4.13
N LYS A 268 -1.83 18.89 3.87
CA LYS A 268 -1.64 19.91 4.90
C LYS A 268 -2.77 19.89 5.93
N GLY A 269 -2.39 19.90 7.20
CA GLY A 269 -3.33 19.90 8.32
C GLY A 269 -3.90 18.52 8.67
N HIS A 270 -3.52 17.47 7.95
CA HIS A 270 -3.89 16.10 8.31
C HIS A 270 -3.17 15.65 9.59
N HIS A 271 -3.91 14.99 10.46
CA HIS A 271 -3.38 14.35 11.67
C HIS A 271 -3.04 12.90 11.36
N TRP A 272 -1.75 12.61 11.25
CA TRP A 272 -1.23 11.27 10.99
C TRP A 272 -1.26 10.44 12.27
N LYS A 273 -1.92 9.28 12.23
CA LYS A 273 -2.13 8.45 13.42
C LYS A 273 -0.82 7.77 13.83
N GLY A 274 -0.44 7.98 15.09
CA GLY A 274 0.61 7.19 15.73
C GLY A 274 0.15 5.77 16.05
N ILE A 275 1.08 4.90 16.43
CA ILE A 275 0.83 3.47 16.70
C ILE A 275 -0.14 3.29 17.86
N LYS A 276 0.04 4.02 18.97
CA LYS A 276 -0.86 3.94 20.13
C LYS A 276 -2.29 4.33 19.78
N GLU A 277 -2.45 5.44 19.08
CA GLU A 277 -3.75 5.93 18.62
C GLU A 277 -4.40 4.93 17.65
N GLY A 278 -3.65 4.46 16.64
CA GLY A 278 -4.15 3.53 15.64
C GLY A 278 -4.47 2.13 16.17
N LEU A 279 -3.88 1.74 17.30
CA LEU A 279 -4.19 0.48 17.99
C LEU A 279 -5.20 0.63 19.13
N GLY A 280 -5.48 1.87 19.57
CA GLY A 280 -6.34 2.15 20.72
C GLY A 280 -5.76 1.67 22.06
N ILE A 281 -4.43 1.76 22.25
CA ILE A 281 -3.71 1.30 23.45
C ILE A 281 -2.98 2.42 24.21
#